data_AF-A0A9P1H0C7-F1
#
_entry.id   AF-A0A9P1H0C7-F1
#
_cell.length_a   1.000
_cell.length_b   1.000
_cell.length_c   1.000
_cell.angle_alpha   90.00
_cell.angle_beta   90.00
_cell.angle_gamma   90.00
#
_symmetry.space_group_name_H-M   'P 1'
#
loop_
_entity.id
_entity.type
_entity.pdbx_description
1 polymer ?
#
loop_
_entity_poly.entity_id
_entity_poly.type
_entity_poly.pdbx_seq_one_letter_code
_entity_poly.pdbx_strand_id
1 'polypeptide(L)'
;MVENRRDRRAQRANGTNGAKTLRHEPLKRGTSIDHLEYVDVTPIIGREYPTARLKEMLDAPNAEEQLRDLAITICERGVVFFRAPQDDLSVDEQKHITDLLGKLTGRPEENGLHVHPLYNDPNNLPMEDGTTDKNIYVINSEAAKKLYATMKNRPNALNEPRDLGREWHSDSLFENCPSDFSFLRMQSTPPAGGDTLWVSGYEMYDRLSPPFRDFLETLTATCAQPVFKSACEAGGYDVMSPRGSP
;
A
#
# COMPACT_ATOMS: atom_id res chain seq x y z
N MET A 1 12.83 43.67 40.31
CA MET A 1 12.18 43.89 39.01
C MET A 1 12.31 42.61 38.20
N VAL A 2 11.33 41.72 38.29
CA VAL A 2 11.29 40.48 37.51
C VAL A 2 10.13 40.64 36.56
N GLU A 3 10.43 41.10 35.35
CA GLU A 3 9.44 41.30 34.29
C GLU A 3 9.05 39.93 33.73
N ASN A 4 7.75 39.68 33.71
CA ASN A 4 7.12 38.39 33.53
C ASN A 4 7.28 37.89 32.07
N ARG A 5 8.10 36.86 31.84
CA ARG A 5 8.31 36.23 30.52
C ARG A 5 7.07 35.55 29.93
N ARG A 6 5.92 35.56 30.62
CA ARG A 6 4.68 34.93 30.17
C ARG A 6 3.88 35.76 29.15
N ASP A 7 4.05 37.07 29.11
CA ASP A 7 3.22 37.93 28.25
C ASP A 7 3.71 38.08 26.80
N ARG A 8 4.95 37.69 26.48
CA ARG A 8 5.45 37.74 25.08
C ARG A 8 5.01 36.55 24.22
N ARG A 9 4.40 35.52 24.80
CA ARG A 9 3.86 34.36 24.04
C ARG A 9 2.45 34.59 23.51
N ALA A 10 1.70 35.55 24.08
CA ALA A 10 0.30 35.80 23.71
C ALA A 10 0.13 36.69 22.46
N GLN A 11 1.17 37.38 21.99
CA GLN A 11 1.08 38.33 20.86
C GLN A 11 1.76 37.86 19.55
N ARG A 12 2.21 36.60 19.46
CA ARG A 12 2.71 35.99 18.20
C ARG A 12 1.78 34.92 17.63
N ALA A 13 0.50 34.95 17.98
CA ALA A 13 -0.53 34.03 17.48
C ALA A 13 -1.41 34.65 16.37
N ASN A 14 -0.91 35.67 15.65
CA ASN A 14 -1.58 36.25 14.48
C ASN A 14 -0.77 35.98 13.19
N GLY A 15 -0.30 34.74 13.04
CA GLY A 15 0.09 34.20 11.75
C GLY A 15 -1.14 33.53 11.14
N THR A 16 -1.55 34.01 9.98
CA THR A 16 -2.69 33.56 9.17
C THR A 16 -2.68 32.04 8.94
N ASN A 17 -3.36 31.29 9.80
CA ASN A 17 -3.71 29.89 9.52
C ASN A 17 -5.02 29.91 8.73
N GLY A 18 -4.92 30.15 7.41
CA GLY A 18 -6.01 29.80 6.52
C GLY A 18 -6.20 28.30 6.62
N ALA A 19 -7.28 27.86 7.28
CA ALA A 19 -7.60 26.45 7.36
C ALA A 19 -7.66 25.92 5.92
N LYS A 20 -6.73 25.04 5.55
CA LYS A 20 -6.73 24.38 4.24
C LYS A 20 -8.03 23.59 4.17
N THR A 21 -9.00 24.08 3.39
CA THR A 21 -10.22 23.34 3.13
C THR A 21 -9.84 22.05 2.42
N LEU A 22 -10.25 20.90 2.96
CA LEU A 22 -10.03 19.61 2.30
C LEU A 22 -10.75 19.62 0.94
N ARG A 23 -10.13 19.01 -0.06
CA ARG A 23 -10.77 18.84 -1.38
C ARG A 23 -11.99 17.91 -1.29
N HIS A 24 -11.94 16.95 -0.37
CA HIS A 24 -13.02 16.02 -0.07
C HIS A 24 -13.13 15.82 1.44
N GLU A 25 -14.35 15.70 1.94
CA GLU A 25 -14.58 15.31 3.33
C GLU A 25 -14.17 13.84 3.54
N PRO A 26 -13.53 13.49 4.67
CA PRO A 26 -13.20 12.11 4.97
C PRO A 26 -14.44 11.22 5.00
N LEU A 27 -14.33 10.04 4.38
CA LEU A 27 -15.39 9.05 4.42
C LEU A 27 -15.63 8.59 5.86
N LYS A 28 -16.91 8.43 6.22
CA LYS A 28 -17.30 7.87 7.51
C LYS A 28 -17.56 6.38 7.36
N ARG A 29 -16.93 5.60 8.24
CA ARG A 29 -17.18 4.17 8.40
C ARG A 29 -18.59 3.96 8.98
N GLY A 30 -19.32 3.01 8.43
CA GLY A 30 -20.56 2.48 8.98
C GLY A 30 -20.31 1.48 10.12
N THR A 31 -21.29 0.61 10.35
CA THR A 31 -21.28 -0.40 11.43
C THR A 31 -21.42 -1.83 10.91
N SER A 32 -21.39 -2.01 9.58
CA SER A 32 -21.74 -3.30 8.95
C SER A 32 -20.80 -4.44 9.33
N ILE A 33 -19.57 -4.12 9.73
CA ILE A 33 -18.55 -5.07 10.18
C ILE A 33 -18.28 -5.02 11.70
N ASP A 34 -19.05 -4.26 12.49
CA ASP A 34 -18.83 -4.13 13.95
C ASP A 34 -19.07 -5.44 14.71
N HIS A 35 -19.73 -6.40 14.07
CA HIS A 35 -19.93 -7.75 14.60
C HIS A 35 -18.68 -8.64 14.49
N LEU A 36 -17.67 -8.24 13.71
CA LEU A 36 -16.43 -8.99 13.56
C LEU A 36 -15.53 -8.80 14.79
N GLU A 37 -15.00 -9.90 15.31
CA GLU A 37 -13.98 -9.86 16.35
C GLU A 37 -12.67 -9.28 15.80
N TYR A 38 -12.06 -8.36 16.53
CA TYR A 38 -10.77 -7.78 16.15
C TYR A 38 -9.84 -7.51 17.33
N VAL A 39 -8.55 -7.39 17.01
CA VAL A 39 -7.50 -6.93 17.92
C VAL A 39 -6.71 -5.82 17.22
N ASP A 40 -6.64 -4.64 17.82
CA ASP A 40 -5.70 -3.60 17.38
C ASP A 40 -4.30 -3.92 17.92
N VAL A 41 -3.38 -4.33 17.02
CA VAL A 41 -2.05 -4.84 17.39
C VAL A 41 -1.11 -3.76 17.90
N THR A 42 -1.33 -2.51 17.48
CA THR A 42 -0.67 -1.35 18.07
C THR A 42 -1.70 -0.23 18.26
N PRO A 43 -1.40 0.79 19.10
CA PRO A 43 -2.34 1.88 19.31
C PRO A 43 -2.71 2.66 18.03
N ILE A 44 -1.82 2.67 17.02
CA ILE A 44 -1.90 3.61 15.89
C ILE A 44 -2.19 2.90 14.57
N ILE A 45 -1.53 1.77 14.33
CA ILE A 45 -1.58 1.04 13.06
C ILE A 45 -1.78 -0.46 13.31
N GLY A 46 -2.44 -1.13 12.38
CA GLY A 46 -2.64 -2.56 12.40
C GLY A 46 -3.90 -2.95 13.16
N ARG A 47 -4.70 -3.80 12.51
CA ARG A 47 -5.82 -4.52 13.10
C ARG A 47 -5.84 -5.95 12.60
N GLU A 48 -6.04 -6.90 13.50
CA GLU A 48 -6.24 -8.31 13.15
C GLU A 48 -7.71 -8.68 13.32
N TYR A 49 -8.23 -9.45 12.38
CA TYR A 49 -9.50 -10.15 12.47
C TYR A 49 -9.21 -11.65 12.66
N PRO A 50 -9.29 -12.18 13.89
CA PRO A 50 -8.90 -13.56 14.18
C PRO A 50 -9.78 -14.60 13.48
N THR A 51 -11.08 -14.30 13.36
CA THR A 51 -12.12 -15.26 12.95
C THR A 51 -12.80 -14.90 11.63
N ALA A 52 -12.65 -13.66 11.14
CA ALA A 52 -13.35 -13.20 9.95
C ALA A 52 -12.86 -13.90 8.66
N ARG A 53 -13.81 -14.24 7.78
CA ARG A 53 -13.54 -14.87 6.49
C ARG A 53 -14.05 -13.97 5.37
N LEU A 54 -13.16 -13.61 4.45
CA LEU A 54 -13.47 -12.69 3.36
C LEU A 54 -14.50 -13.29 2.39
N LYS A 55 -14.50 -14.62 2.23
CA LYS A 55 -15.50 -15.33 1.43
C LYS A 55 -16.92 -15.14 1.98
N GLU A 56 -17.08 -15.21 3.30
CA GLU A 56 -18.38 -14.97 3.95
C GLU A 56 -18.84 -13.52 3.81
N MET A 57 -17.91 -12.55 3.86
CA MET A 57 -18.21 -11.15 3.57
C MET A 57 -18.66 -10.95 2.12
N LEU A 58 -18.03 -11.63 1.16
CA LEU A 58 -18.40 -11.58 -0.26
C LEU A 58 -19.77 -12.20 -0.55
N ASP A 59 -20.08 -13.31 0.11
CA ASP A 59 -21.35 -14.03 -0.11
C ASP A 59 -22.53 -13.39 0.65
N ALA A 60 -22.26 -12.42 1.53
CA ALA A 60 -23.29 -11.73 2.31
C ALA A 60 -24.16 -10.81 1.42
N PRO A 61 -25.46 -10.65 1.73
CA PRO A 61 -26.37 -9.78 0.96
C PRO A 61 -25.97 -8.30 1.01
N ASN A 62 -25.15 -7.89 1.98
CA ASN A 62 -24.62 -6.55 2.13
C ASN A 62 -23.10 -6.49 1.92
N ALA A 63 -22.54 -7.36 1.06
CA ALA A 63 -21.11 -7.45 0.79
C ALA A 63 -20.44 -6.10 0.48
N GLU A 64 -21.03 -5.27 -0.39
CA GLU A 64 -20.46 -3.95 -0.71
C GLU A 64 -20.43 -3.01 0.49
N GLU A 65 -21.44 -3.04 1.37
CA GLU A 65 -21.44 -2.24 2.59
C GLU A 65 -20.31 -2.69 3.53
N GLN A 66 -20.14 -4.00 3.69
CA GLN A 66 -19.09 -4.59 4.51
C GLN A 66 -17.68 -4.28 3.95
N LEU A 67 -17.50 -4.41 2.63
CA LEU A 67 -16.23 -4.11 1.97
C LEU A 67 -15.91 -2.61 2.00
N ARG A 68 -16.92 -1.73 1.92
CA ARG A 68 -16.73 -0.30 2.09
C ARG A 68 -16.26 0.04 3.51
N ASP A 69 -16.92 -0.52 4.52
CA ASP A 69 -16.53 -0.29 5.92
C ASP A 69 -15.15 -0.91 6.22
N LEU A 70 -14.82 -2.04 5.59
CA LEU A 70 -13.49 -2.63 5.65
C LEU A 70 -12.44 -1.71 5.01
N ALA A 71 -12.70 -1.17 3.82
CA ALA A 71 -11.80 -0.26 3.13
C ALA A 71 -11.49 0.99 3.97
N ILE A 72 -12.52 1.60 4.56
CA ILE A 72 -12.34 2.75 5.46
C ILE A 72 -11.57 2.33 6.71
N THR A 73 -11.84 1.15 7.28
CA THR A 73 -11.05 0.63 8.40
C THR A 73 -9.59 0.45 8.04
N ILE A 74 -9.28 -0.03 6.83
CA ILE A 74 -7.89 -0.15 6.34
C ILE A 74 -7.26 1.24 6.26
N CYS A 75 -7.96 2.26 5.76
CA CYS A 75 -7.44 3.63 5.74
C CYS A 75 -7.18 4.19 7.16
N GLU A 76 -8.06 3.92 8.12
CA GLU A 76 -7.94 4.36 9.52
C GLU A 76 -6.86 3.61 10.29
N ARG A 77 -6.66 2.31 9.99
CA ARG A 77 -5.73 1.43 10.69
C ARG A 77 -4.43 1.18 9.92
N GLY A 78 -4.27 1.72 8.72
CA GLY A 78 -3.12 1.55 7.82
C GLY A 78 -2.95 0.14 7.22
N VAL A 79 -3.20 -0.91 7.99
CA VAL A 79 -3.14 -2.31 7.53
C VAL A 79 -4.08 -3.18 8.38
N VAL A 80 -4.67 -4.19 7.75
CA VAL A 80 -5.47 -5.21 8.46
C VAL A 80 -5.00 -6.62 8.09
N PHE A 81 -5.19 -7.58 9.00
CA PHE A 81 -4.82 -8.98 8.79
C PHE A 81 -6.01 -9.89 9.08
N PHE A 82 -6.20 -10.90 8.23
CA PHE A 82 -7.18 -11.97 8.46
C PHE A 82 -6.41 -13.23 8.87
N ARG A 83 -6.70 -13.77 10.07
CA ARG A 83 -5.97 -14.93 10.61
C ARG A 83 -6.68 -16.25 10.34
N ALA A 84 -8.00 -16.23 10.20
CA ALA A 84 -8.75 -17.41 9.77
C ALA A 84 -8.26 -17.85 8.38
N PRO A 85 -8.15 -19.17 8.11
CA PRO A 85 -7.78 -19.67 6.79
C PRO A 85 -8.71 -19.13 5.69
N GLN A 86 -8.10 -18.64 4.60
CA GLN A 86 -8.79 -18.10 3.41
C GLN A 86 -8.63 -19.04 2.21
N ASP A 87 -8.54 -20.35 2.47
CA ASP A 87 -8.19 -21.36 1.46
C ASP A 87 -9.24 -21.51 0.35
N ASP A 88 -10.49 -21.13 0.65
CA ASP A 88 -11.62 -21.12 -0.27
C ASP A 88 -11.80 -19.82 -1.05
N LEU A 89 -10.93 -18.82 -0.82
CA LEU A 89 -10.93 -17.59 -1.61
C LEU A 89 -10.17 -17.83 -2.92
N SER A 90 -10.85 -17.68 -4.05
CA SER A 90 -10.23 -17.77 -5.38
C SER A 90 -9.42 -16.51 -5.71
N VAL A 91 -8.56 -16.61 -6.72
CA VAL A 91 -7.79 -15.47 -7.25
C VAL A 91 -8.73 -14.38 -7.80
N ASP A 92 -9.81 -14.77 -8.47
CA ASP A 92 -10.80 -13.83 -8.99
C ASP A 92 -11.53 -13.08 -7.87
N GLU A 93 -11.87 -13.76 -6.76
CA GLU A 93 -12.47 -13.13 -5.59
C GLU A 93 -11.48 -12.21 -4.86
N GLN A 94 -10.22 -12.61 -4.72
CA GLN A 94 -9.17 -11.75 -4.16
C GLN A 94 -9.02 -10.46 -4.97
N LYS A 95 -8.96 -10.57 -6.31
CA LYS A 95 -8.94 -9.41 -7.22
C LYS A 95 -10.21 -8.58 -7.10
N HIS A 96 -11.37 -9.23 -7.03
CA HIS A 96 -12.66 -8.54 -6.93
C HIS A 96 -12.78 -7.73 -5.62
N ILE A 97 -12.39 -8.30 -4.47
CA ILE A 97 -12.30 -7.58 -3.20
C ILE A 97 -11.39 -6.37 -3.35
N THR A 98 -10.17 -6.58 -3.84
CA THR A 98 -9.18 -5.50 -3.99
C THR A 98 -9.69 -4.37 -4.88
N ASP A 99 -10.38 -4.70 -5.96
CA ASP A 99 -10.98 -3.72 -6.86
C ASP A 99 -12.13 -2.93 -6.20
N LEU A 100 -12.98 -3.63 -5.43
CA LEU A 100 -14.08 -3.01 -4.69
C LEU A 100 -13.60 -2.08 -3.58
N LEU A 101 -12.51 -2.41 -2.86
CA LEU A 101 -11.98 -1.53 -1.81
C LEU A 101 -11.67 -0.12 -2.36
N GLY A 102 -11.02 -0.04 -3.52
CA GLY A 102 -10.74 1.24 -4.19
C GLY A 102 -12.00 1.93 -4.70
N LYS A 103 -12.86 1.21 -5.43
CA LYS A 103 -14.11 1.77 -6.00
C LYS A 103 -15.04 2.34 -4.93
N LEU A 104 -15.21 1.62 -3.82
CA LEU A 104 -16.09 2.01 -2.71
C LEU A 104 -15.53 3.17 -1.88
N THR A 105 -14.27 3.52 -2.07
CA THR A 105 -13.59 4.65 -1.39
C THR A 105 -13.22 5.81 -2.32
N GLY A 106 -13.70 5.78 -3.57
CA GLY A 106 -13.61 6.91 -4.49
C GLY A 106 -12.45 6.86 -5.48
N ARG A 107 -11.84 5.69 -5.71
CA ARG A 107 -10.96 5.49 -6.87
C ARG A 107 -11.71 5.80 -8.17
N PRO A 108 -11.14 6.58 -9.11
CA PRO A 108 -11.78 6.86 -10.40
C PRO A 108 -12.16 5.58 -11.16
N GLU A 109 -13.25 5.62 -11.93
CA GLU A 109 -13.82 4.43 -12.59
C GLU A 109 -12.91 3.88 -13.70
N GLU A 110 -12.09 4.74 -14.31
CA GLU A 110 -11.09 4.40 -15.32
C GLU A 110 -9.83 3.71 -14.73
N ASN A 111 -9.66 3.76 -13.42
CA ASN A 111 -8.55 3.15 -12.70
C ASN A 111 -8.95 1.74 -12.21
N GLY A 112 -8.02 0.80 -12.24
CA GLY A 112 -8.27 -0.58 -11.85
C GLY A 112 -7.00 -1.34 -11.47
N LEU A 113 -7.10 -2.66 -11.33
CA LEU A 113 -6.02 -3.48 -10.78
C LEU A 113 -4.68 -3.30 -11.52
N HIS A 114 -3.62 -3.19 -10.72
CA HIS A 114 -2.25 -3.02 -11.20
C HIS A 114 -1.78 -4.22 -12.03
N VAL A 115 -0.96 -3.96 -13.05
CA VAL A 115 -0.18 -4.98 -13.76
C VAL A 115 1.30 -4.67 -13.58
N HIS A 116 2.05 -5.60 -12.99
CA HIS A 116 3.47 -5.37 -12.67
C HIS A 116 4.29 -5.04 -13.93
N PRO A 117 5.20 -4.04 -13.90
CA PRO A 117 5.99 -3.63 -15.08
C PRO A 117 6.78 -4.76 -15.74
N LEU A 118 7.22 -5.73 -14.94
CA LEU A 118 7.98 -6.91 -15.38
C LEU A 118 7.10 -8.14 -15.67
N TYR A 119 5.78 -8.02 -15.80
CA TYR A 119 4.89 -9.16 -16.01
C TYR A 119 5.31 -10.07 -17.18
N ASN A 120 5.82 -9.48 -18.26
CA ASN A 120 6.26 -10.19 -19.46
C ASN A 120 7.60 -10.96 -19.29
N ASP A 121 8.27 -10.85 -18.13
CA ASP A 121 9.53 -11.57 -17.93
C ASP A 121 9.31 -13.09 -17.90
N PRO A 122 10.01 -13.87 -18.73
CA PRO A 122 9.87 -15.33 -18.77
C PRO A 122 10.33 -16.04 -17.49
N ASN A 123 11.04 -15.34 -16.59
CA ASN A 123 11.46 -15.85 -15.29
C ASN A 123 10.44 -15.59 -14.18
N ASN A 124 9.31 -14.92 -14.46
CA ASN A 124 8.22 -14.85 -13.49
C ASN A 124 7.71 -16.26 -13.18
N LEU A 125 7.49 -16.52 -11.90
CA LEU A 125 6.93 -17.79 -11.48
C LEU A 125 5.41 -17.77 -11.64
N PRO A 126 4.80 -18.89 -12.08
CA PRO A 126 3.36 -19.05 -11.99
C PRO A 126 2.92 -19.13 -10.51
N MET A 127 1.62 -19.01 -10.30
CA MET A 127 0.99 -19.36 -9.04
C MET A 127 1.15 -20.87 -8.75
N GLU A 128 0.81 -21.31 -7.55
CA GLU A 128 1.01 -22.70 -7.11
C GLU A 128 0.28 -23.73 -7.99
N ASP A 129 -0.87 -23.36 -8.55
CA ASP A 129 -1.64 -24.18 -9.48
C ASP A 129 -1.07 -24.20 -10.92
N GLY A 130 0.04 -23.52 -11.16
CA GLY A 130 0.71 -23.42 -12.45
C GLY A 130 0.14 -22.35 -13.38
N THR A 131 -0.89 -21.62 -12.96
CA THR A 131 -1.49 -20.55 -13.77
C THR A 131 -0.78 -19.21 -13.56
N THR A 132 -1.03 -18.26 -14.46
CA THR A 132 -0.51 -16.89 -14.40
C THR A 132 -1.67 -15.91 -14.55
N ASP A 133 -1.64 -14.83 -13.78
CA ASP A 133 -2.60 -13.74 -13.90
C ASP A 133 -1.84 -12.41 -13.92
N LYS A 134 -2.19 -11.52 -14.87
CA LYS A 134 -1.52 -10.22 -15.05
C LYS A 134 -1.65 -9.29 -13.84
N ASN A 135 -2.69 -9.47 -13.02
CA ASN A 135 -2.97 -8.69 -11.84
C ASN A 135 -2.46 -9.34 -10.55
N ILE A 136 -1.81 -10.51 -10.64
CA ILE A 136 -1.18 -11.19 -9.50
C ILE A 136 0.34 -11.20 -9.69
N TYR A 137 1.05 -10.60 -8.74
CA TYR A 137 2.50 -10.69 -8.67
C TYR A 137 2.91 -11.72 -7.62
N VAL A 138 3.54 -12.82 -8.06
CA VAL A 138 4.03 -13.87 -7.17
C VAL A 138 5.36 -13.43 -6.54
N ILE A 139 5.31 -13.08 -5.25
CA ILE A 139 6.49 -12.70 -4.49
C ILE A 139 7.24 -13.97 -4.06
N ASN A 140 8.38 -14.22 -4.69
CA ASN A 140 9.22 -15.37 -4.37
C ASN A 140 10.71 -14.96 -4.34
N SER A 141 11.39 -15.25 -3.22
CA SER A 141 12.79 -14.85 -3.02
C SER A 141 13.76 -15.48 -4.03
N GLU A 142 13.52 -16.71 -4.48
CA GLU A 142 14.37 -17.37 -5.49
C GLU A 142 14.11 -16.83 -6.90
N ALA A 143 12.86 -16.50 -7.22
CA ALA A 143 12.51 -15.82 -8.46
C ALA A 143 13.11 -14.41 -8.52
N ALA A 144 12.98 -13.64 -7.44
CA ALA A 144 13.50 -12.28 -7.35
C ALA A 144 15.02 -12.24 -7.59
N LYS A 145 15.78 -13.22 -7.07
CA LYS A 145 17.23 -13.33 -7.35
C LYS A 145 17.53 -13.49 -8.84
N LYS A 146 16.68 -14.19 -9.60
CA LYS A 146 16.84 -14.38 -11.05
C LYS A 146 16.38 -13.16 -11.83
N LEU A 147 15.19 -12.65 -11.50
CA LEU A 147 14.58 -11.48 -12.13
C LEU A 147 15.47 -10.24 -12.02
N TYR A 148 16.12 -10.08 -10.86
CA TYR A 148 17.05 -8.99 -10.57
C TYR A 148 18.52 -9.42 -10.63
N ALA A 149 18.86 -10.55 -11.28
CA ALA A 149 20.25 -11.01 -11.39
C ALA A 149 21.15 -9.98 -12.09
N THR A 150 20.58 -9.21 -13.02
CA THR A 150 21.25 -8.10 -13.73
C THR A 150 21.55 -6.91 -12.81
N MET A 151 20.87 -6.77 -11.65
CA MET A 151 21.16 -5.70 -10.68
C MET A 151 22.53 -5.83 -10.00
N LYS A 152 23.12 -7.04 -9.96
CA LYS A 152 24.40 -7.29 -9.28
C LYS A 152 25.60 -6.71 -10.04
N ASN A 153 25.53 -6.61 -11.37
CA ASN A 153 26.60 -6.17 -12.26
C ASN A 153 26.21 -4.97 -13.14
N ARG A 154 25.17 -4.22 -12.75
CA ARG A 154 24.65 -3.11 -13.54
C ARG A 154 25.70 -1.97 -13.65
N PRO A 155 25.92 -1.42 -14.86
CA PRO A 155 26.94 -0.38 -15.08
C PRO A 155 26.70 0.91 -14.27
N ASN A 156 25.46 1.17 -13.83
CA ASN A 156 25.07 2.32 -13.01
C ASN A 156 24.80 1.99 -11.53
N ALA A 157 25.34 0.89 -10.99
CA ALA A 157 25.07 0.44 -9.61
C ALA A 157 25.43 1.45 -8.49
N LEU A 158 26.21 2.48 -8.82
CA LEU A 158 26.57 3.60 -7.93
C LEU A 158 25.53 4.73 -7.94
N ASN A 159 24.67 4.81 -8.96
CA ASN A 159 23.72 5.90 -9.18
C ASN A 159 22.25 5.48 -9.00
N GLU A 160 21.99 4.22 -8.65
CA GLU A 160 20.64 3.68 -8.49
C GLU A 160 20.47 2.99 -7.11
N PRO A 161 19.28 3.06 -6.48
CA PRO A 161 19.01 2.44 -5.18
C PRO A 161 19.29 0.94 -5.18
N ARG A 162 19.83 0.41 -4.08
CA ARG A 162 20.14 -1.02 -3.92
C ARG A 162 18.97 -1.70 -3.21
N ASP A 163 18.57 -2.88 -3.71
CA ASP A 163 17.69 -3.85 -3.03
C ASP A 163 16.38 -3.29 -2.42
N LEU A 164 15.41 -2.98 -3.28
CA LEU A 164 14.14 -2.34 -2.91
C LEU A 164 13.24 -3.17 -1.98
N GLY A 165 13.39 -4.50 -1.97
CA GLY A 165 12.57 -5.37 -1.12
C GLY A 165 12.95 -5.35 0.36
N ARG A 166 14.09 -4.75 0.72
CA ARG A 166 14.59 -4.66 2.11
C ARG A 166 14.61 -3.23 2.65
N GLU A 167 14.14 -2.28 1.87
CA GLU A 167 14.04 -0.88 2.25
C GLU A 167 12.59 -0.50 2.57
N TRP A 168 12.41 0.52 3.41
CA TRP A 168 11.09 1.11 3.65
C TRP A 168 10.59 1.75 2.35
N HIS A 169 9.42 1.34 1.87
CA HIS A 169 8.82 1.86 0.65
C HIS A 169 7.30 1.90 0.74
N SER A 170 6.69 2.58 -0.23
CA SER A 170 5.30 2.40 -0.61
C SER A 170 5.28 1.90 -2.05
N ASP A 171 4.37 1.00 -2.37
CA ASP A 171 4.32 0.39 -3.69
C ASP A 171 3.96 1.40 -4.78
N SER A 172 4.55 1.21 -5.97
CA SER A 172 4.17 1.87 -7.22
C SER A 172 4.10 3.41 -7.19
N LEU A 173 4.85 4.09 -6.32
CA LEU A 173 4.92 5.56 -6.27
C LEU A 173 5.42 6.23 -7.57
N PHE A 174 5.99 5.45 -8.50
CA PHE A 174 6.43 5.90 -9.82
C PHE A 174 5.29 5.95 -10.86
N GLU A 175 4.11 5.42 -10.55
CA GLU A 175 2.93 5.55 -11.41
C GLU A 175 2.31 6.95 -11.30
N ASN A 176 1.62 7.39 -12.36
CA ASN A 176 0.90 8.67 -12.32
C ASN A 176 -0.25 8.66 -11.30
N CYS A 177 -0.90 7.50 -11.15
CA CYS A 177 -1.86 7.18 -10.11
C CYS A 177 -1.27 6.00 -9.31
N PRO A 178 -0.61 6.27 -8.17
CA PRO A 178 -0.08 5.21 -7.31
C PRO A 178 -1.19 4.40 -6.66
N SER A 179 -0.88 3.14 -6.34
CA SER A 179 -1.83 2.18 -5.76
C SER A 179 -2.49 2.67 -4.47
N ASP A 180 -3.81 2.46 -4.36
CA ASP A 180 -4.61 2.79 -3.18
C ASP A 180 -4.65 1.66 -2.13
N PHE A 181 -4.80 0.41 -2.57
CA PHE A 181 -4.84 -0.80 -1.74
C PHE A 181 -3.94 -1.89 -2.32
N SER A 182 -3.51 -2.81 -1.46
CA SER A 182 -2.79 -4.02 -1.84
C SER A 182 -3.30 -5.20 -1.03
N PHE A 183 -3.43 -6.35 -1.69
CA PHE A 183 -3.85 -7.61 -1.06
C PHE A 183 -2.72 -8.63 -1.15
N LEU A 184 -2.07 -8.87 -0.02
CA LEU A 184 -1.06 -9.93 0.11
C LEU A 184 -1.68 -11.19 0.73
N ARG A 185 -1.53 -12.33 0.05
CA ARG A 185 -1.90 -13.65 0.57
C ARG A 185 -0.65 -14.51 0.75
N MET A 186 -0.45 -15.03 1.96
CA MET A 186 0.66 -15.92 2.27
C MET A 186 0.33 -17.33 1.76
N GLN A 187 1.16 -17.86 0.86
CA GLN A 187 1.04 -19.24 0.33
C GLN A 187 1.98 -20.20 1.05
N SER A 188 3.26 -19.82 1.16
CA SER A 188 4.27 -20.57 1.88
C SER A 188 5.08 -19.62 2.74
N THR A 189 5.34 -20.01 3.99
CA THR A 189 6.15 -19.23 4.93
C THR A 189 7.25 -20.13 5.50
N PRO A 190 8.45 -19.58 5.76
CA PRO A 190 9.47 -20.32 6.49
C PRO A 190 9.01 -20.54 7.94
N PRO A 191 9.54 -21.56 8.66
CA PRO A 191 9.16 -21.83 10.04
C PRO A 191 9.50 -20.70 11.01
N ALA A 192 10.40 -19.78 10.63
CA ALA A 192 10.72 -18.56 11.35
C ALA A 192 11.29 -17.50 10.40
N GLY A 193 11.07 -16.22 10.73
CA GLY A 193 11.50 -15.08 9.92
C GLY A 193 10.59 -14.82 8.72
N GLY A 194 10.91 -13.79 7.93
CA GLY A 194 10.08 -13.37 6.80
C GLY A 194 8.96 -12.39 7.17
N ASP A 195 9.03 -11.79 8.36
CA ASP A 195 8.09 -10.76 8.81
C ASP A 195 8.09 -9.58 7.85
N THR A 196 6.90 -9.06 7.58
CA THR A 196 6.72 -7.75 6.92
C THR A 196 6.41 -6.73 7.99
N LEU A 197 7.06 -5.56 7.93
CA LEU A 197 6.85 -4.47 8.87
C LEU A 197 6.13 -3.33 8.16
N TRP A 198 5.18 -2.72 8.85
CA TRP A 198 4.45 -1.54 8.37
C TRP A 198 4.72 -0.33 9.27
N VAL A 199 4.65 0.86 8.69
CA VAL A 199 4.78 2.14 9.39
C VAL A 199 3.66 3.09 8.96
N SER A 200 3.11 3.85 9.91
CA SER A 200 2.06 4.83 9.61
C SER A 200 2.69 6.14 9.13
N GLY A 201 2.42 6.49 7.87
CA GLY A 201 2.78 7.81 7.32
C GLY A 201 2.06 8.96 8.01
N TYR A 202 0.82 8.74 8.46
CA TYR A 202 0.04 9.74 9.21
C TYR A 202 0.71 10.09 10.54
N GLU A 203 1.07 9.08 11.34
CA GLU A 203 1.73 9.30 12.62
C GLU A 203 3.12 9.91 12.45
N MET A 204 3.85 9.50 11.40
CA MET A 204 5.13 10.10 11.09
C MET A 204 4.99 11.61 10.83
N TYR A 205 3.97 12.02 10.07
CA TYR A 205 3.67 13.41 9.78
C TYR A 205 3.20 14.18 11.03
N ASP A 206 2.34 13.59 11.86
CA ASP A 206 1.82 14.23 13.08
C ASP A 206 2.89 14.47 14.14
N ARG A 207 3.95 13.66 14.15
CA ARG A 207 5.11 13.84 15.04
C ARG A 207 6.08 14.91 14.58
N LEU A 208 5.98 15.41 13.36
CA LEU A 208 6.88 16.47 12.88
C LEU A 208 6.62 17.77 13.65
N SER A 209 7.70 18.46 14.00
CA SER A 209 7.58 19.82 14.54
C SER A 209 6.87 20.72 13.53
N PRO A 210 6.01 21.67 13.95
CA PRO A 210 5.28 22.53 13.01
C PRO A 210 6.18 23.21 11.95
N PRO A 211 7.36 23.78 12.28
CA PRO A 211 8.21 24.39 11.26
C PRO A 211 8.75 23.41 10.21
N PHE A 212 9.03 22.16 10.63
CA PHE A 212 9.56 21.14 9.71
C PHE A 212 8.46 20.60 8.79
N ARG A 213 7.25 20.42 9.33
CA ARG A 213 6.06 20.09 8.56
C ARG A 213 5.78 21.16 7.50
N ASP A 214 5.72 22.44 7.92
CA ASP A 214 5.48 23.56 7.01
C ASP A 214 6.54 23.63 5.89
N PHE A 215 7.81 23.34 6.22
CA PHE A 215 8.88 23.23 5.22
C PHE A 215 8.65 22.09 4.24
N LEU A 216 8.39 20.87 4.71
CA LEU A 216 8.18 19.70 3.84
C LEU A 216 6.94 19.85 2.95
N GLU A 217 5.88 20.52 3.41
CA GLU A 217 4.70 20.81 2.60
C GLU A 217 4.99 21.71 1.37
N THR A 218 6.13 22.41 1.34
CA THR A 218 6.56 23.19 0.16
C THR A 218 7.32 22.37 -0.87
N LEU A 219 7.72 21.14 -0.53
CA LEU A 219 8.57 20.31 -1.37
C LEU A 219 7.74 19.37 -2.24
N THR A 220 8.34 18.97 -3.36
CA THR A 220 7.87 17.88 -4.21
C THR A 220 8.97 16.85 -4.35
N ALA A 221 8.58 15.59 -4.60
CA ALA A 221 9.51 14.49 -4.86
C ALA A 221 9.17 13.86 -6.21
N THR A 222 10.20 13.49 -6.97
CA THR A 222 10.06 12.70 -8.19
C THR A 222 10.40 11.25 -7.87
N CYS A 223 9.41 10.38 -7.97
CA CYS A 223 9.56 8.93 -7.79
C CYS A 223 9.73 8.29 -9.16
N ALA A 224 10.80 7.50 -9.35
CA ALA A 224 11.08 6.84 -10.61
C ALA A 224 11.73 5.48 -10.36
N GLN A 225 11.50 4.54 -11.28
CA GLN A 225 12.02 3.18 -11.18
C GLN A 225 12.69 2.75 -12.49
N PRO A 226 13.88 3.30 -12.81
CA PRO A 226 14.58 3.05 -14.08
C PRO A 226 15.00 1.58 -14.24
N VAL A 227 15.14 0.83 -13.14
CA VAL A 227 15.54 -0.59 -13.13
C VAL A 227 14.65 -1.44 -14.01
N PHE A 228 13.34 -1.18 -14.08
CA PHE A 228 12.44 -1.99 -14.90
C PHE A 228 12.77 -1.90 -16.38
N LYS A 229 13.10 -0.70 -16.87
CA LYS A 229 13.49 -0.51 -18.26
C LYS A 229 14.76 -1.29 -18.59
N SER A 230 15.77 -1.19 -17.73
CA SER A 230 17.03 -1.92 -17.92
C SER A 230 16.86 -3.44 -17.81
N ALA A 231 15.96 -3.93 -16.96
CA ALA A 231 15.63 -5.36 -16.86
C ALA A 231 14.96 -5.87 -18.14
N CYS A 232 13.96 -5.13 -18.65
CA CYS A 232 13.29 -5.39 -19.91
C CYS A 232 14.26 -5.42 -21.11
N GLU A 233 15.14 -4.42 -21.22
CA GLU A 233 16.17 -4.36 -22.28
C GLU A 233 17.12 -5.57 -22.22
N ALA A 234 17.56 -5.95 -21.03
CA ALA A 234 18.44 -7.11 -20.84
C ALA A 234 17.72 -8.45 -21.11
N GLY A 235 16.42 -8.52 -20.81
CA GLY A 235 15.59 -9.70 -21.04
C GLY A 235 15.00 -9.81 -22.44
N GLY A 236 15.10 -8.77 -23.26
CA GLY A 236 14.57 -8.75 -24.62
C GLY A 236 13.04 -8.68 -24.72
N TYR A 237 12.38 -8.01 -23.77
CA TYR A 237 10.92 -7.82 -23.75
C TYR A 237 10.56 -6.37 -23.37
N ASP A 238 9.33 -5.96 -23.65
CA ASP A 238 8.86 -4.60 -23.35
C ASP A 238 8.30 -4.46 -21.93
N VAL A 239 8.50 -3.28 -21.34
CA VAL A 239 7.85 -2.88 -20.08
C VAL A 239 6.33 -2.93 -20.28
N MET A 240 5.63 -3.59 -19.37
CA MET A 240 4.19 -3.77 -19.49
C MET A 240 3.44 -2.43 -19.47
N SER A 241 2.47 -2.29 -20.39
CA SER A 241 1.56 -1.15 -20.50
C SER A 241 0.29 -1.58 -21.26
N PRO A 242 -0.93 -1.14 -20.87
CA PRO A 242 -1.25 -0.33 -19.69
C PRO A 242 -1.10 -1.10 -18.37
N ARG A 243 -0.96 -0.38 -17.25
CA ARG A 243 -0.72 -0.96 -15.90
C ARG A 243 -1.84 -0.71 -14.88
N GLY A 244 -3.01 -0.31 -15.36
CA GLY A 244 -4.23 -0.20 -14.54
C GLY A 244 -4.46 1.16 -13.87
N SER A 245 -3.41 1.99 -13.69
CA SER A 245 -3.50 3.22 -12.88
C SER A 245 -4.13 2.92 -11.51
N PRO A 246 -3.56 1.96 -10.75
CA PRO A 246 -4.21 1.31 -9.62
C PRO A 246 -4.61 2.25 -8.49
#